data_AF-A0A3M2SSB5-F1
#
_entry.id   AF-A0A3M2SSB5-F1
#
_cell.length_a   1.000
_cell.length_b   1.000
_cell.length_c   1.000
_cell.angle_alpha   90.00
_cell.angle_beta   90.00
_cell.angle_gamma   90.00
#
_symmetry.space_group_name_H-M   'P 1'
#
loop_
_entity.id
_entity.type
_entity.pdbx_description
1 polymer ?
#
loop_
_entity_poly.entity_id
_entity_poly.type
_entity_poly.pdbx_seq_one_letter_code
_entity_poly.pdbx_strand_id
1 'polypeptide(L)' 'MAPLDVTGYGTLDERLADGHEIDEAERALMDRALAENSVIIAQMTPWFGTAPDPESLLH' A
#
# COMPACT_ATOMS: atom_id res chain seq x y z
N MET A 1 21.19 -5.97 -0.85
CA MET A 1 20.30 -4.80 -0.74
C MET A 1 19.25 -4.95 -1.82
N ALA A 2 18.03 -5.36 -1.48
CA ALA A 2 16.96 -5.45 -2.46
C ALA A 2 16.36 -4.04 -2.65
N PRO A 3 16.24 -3.52 -3.87
CA PRO A 3 15.61 -2.22 -4.11
C PRO A 3 14.11 -2.30 -3.79
N LEU A 4 13.59 -1.33 -3.05
CA LEU A 4 12.14 -1.12 -2.93
C LEU A 4 11.61 -0.73 -4.32
N ASP A 5 10.60 -1.45 -4.81
CA ASP A 5 9.84 -1.02 -5.97
C ASP A 5 8.88 0.09 -5.53
N VAL A 6 9.03 1.27 -6.11
CA VAL A 6 8.27 2.47 -5.77
C VAL A 6 7.55 2.93 -7.04
N THR A 7 6.23 2.83 -7.05
CA THR A 7 5.38 3.31 -8.14
C THR A 7 4.70 4.61 -7.73
N GLY A 8 4.85 5.66 -8.55
CA GLY A 8 4.12 6.92 -8.38
C GLY A 8 2.83 6.92 -9.20
N TYR A 9 1.70 7.23 -8.57
CA TYR A 9 0.38 7.21 -9.20
C TYR A 9 -0.16 8.59 -9.61
N GLY A 10 0.68 9.63 -9.60
CA GLY A 10 0.28 10.98 -10.01
C GLY A 10 -0.74 11.64 -9.09
N THR A 11 -1.48 12.60 -9.64
CA THR A 11 -2.52 13.38 -8.96
C THR A 11 -3.87 12.66 -8.96
N LEU A 12 -4.79 13.08 -8.09
CA LEU A 12 -6.14 12.52 -8.02
C LEU A 12 -6.86 12.59 -9.38
N ASP A 13 -6.76 13.72 -10.08
CA ASP A 13 -7.43 13.94 -11.36
C ASP A 13 -6.93 12.99 -12.46
N GLU A 14 -5.62 12.76 -12.54
CA GLU A 14 -5.03 11.80 -13.49
C GLU A 14 -5.57 10.40 -13.25
N ARG A 15 -5.65 9.97 -11.99
CA ARG A 15 -6.17 8.64 -11.66
C ARG A 15 -7.65 8.48 -12.00
N LEU A 16 -8.45 9.51 -11.76
CA LEU A 16 -9.87 9.51 -12.12
C LEU A 16 -10.08 9.51 -13.63
N ALA A 17 -9.23 10.23 -14.38
CA ALA A 17 -9.23 10.23 -15.85
C ALA A 17 -8.86 8.86 -16.44
N ASP A 18 -7.95 8.14 -15.77
CA ASP A 18 -7.60 6.75 -16.11
C ASP A 18 -8.68 5.72 -15.73
N GLY A 19 -9.79 6.18 -15.11
CA GLY A 19 -10.93 5.35 -14.74
C GLY A 19 -10.74 4.57 -13.43
N HIS A 20 -9.78 4.95 -12.58
CA HIS A 20 -9.63 4.35 -11.26
C HIS A 20 -10.76 4.80 -10.33
N GLU A 21 -11.43 3.84 -9.67
CA GLU A 21 -12.24 4.14 -8.50
C GLU A 21 -11.34 4.36 -7.29
N ILE A 22 -11.54 5.50 -6.63
CA ILE A 22 -10.81 5.89 -5.42
C ILE A 22 -11.87 6.18 -4.37
N ASP A 23 -11.79 5.49 -3.24
CA ASP A 23 -12.74 5.66 -2.15
C ASP A 23 -12.55 7.00 -1.41
N GLU A 24 -13.53 7.36 -0.59
CA GLU A 24 -13.52 8.64 0.13
C GLU A 24 -12.38 8.72 1.16
N ALA A 25 -11.99 7.60 1.76
CA ALA A 25 -10.89 7.59 2.73
C ALA A 25 -9.54 7.82 2.03
N GLU A 26 -9.34 7.23 0.86
CA GLU A 26 -8.15 7.43 0.05
C GLU A 26 -8.08 8.86 -0.50
N ARG A 27 -9.20 9.44 -0.95
CA ARG A 27 -9.26 10.87 -1.32
C ARG A 27 -8.86 11.77 -0.16
N ALA A 28 -9.40 11.54 1.03
CA ALA A 28 -9.04 12.33 2.22
C ALA A 28 -7.55 12.24 2.57
N LEU A 29 -6.92 11.07 2.34
CA LEU A 29 -5.47 10.90 2.51
C LEU A 29 -4.67 11.67 1.45
N MET A 30 -5.10 11.65 0.20
CA MET A 30 -4.45 12.41 -0.88
C MET A 30 -4.54 13.93 -0.64
N ASP A 31 -5.71 14.42 -0.22
CA ASP A 31 -5.92 15.84 0.10
C ASP A 31 -5.04 16.29 1.27
N ARG A 32 -4.95 15.46 2.31
CA ARG A 32 -4.07 15.72 3.45
C ARG A 32 -2.60 15.75 3.03
N ALA A 33 -2.18 14.80 2.20
CA ALA A 33 -0.82 14.74 1.68
C ALA A 33 -0.46 16.02 0.93
N LEU A 34 -1.37 16.51 0.08
CA LEU A 34 -1.20 17.75 -0.65
C LEU A 34 -1.14 18.97 0.29
N ALA A 35 -2.05 19.06 1.27
CA ALA A 35 -2.12 20.16 2.22
C ALA A 35 -0.88 20.26 3.11
N GLU A 36 -0.31 19.12 3.51
CA GLU A 36 0.87 19.05 4.36
C GLU A 36 2.20 19.03 3.57
N ASN A 37 2.15 19.09 2.23
CA ASN A 37 3.31 18.88 1.35
C ASN A 37 4.09 17.60 1.73
N SER A 38 3.34 16.52 1.96
CA SER A 38 3.83 15.24 2.46
C SER A 38 3.48 14.09 1.52
N VAL A 39 4.11 12.94 1.71
CA VAL A 39 3.88 11.73 0.94
C VAL A 39 3.35 10.64 1.86
N ILE A 40 2.25 10.00 1.48
CA ILE A 40 1.67 8.86 2.20
C ILE A 40 2.26 7.57 1.61
N ILE A 41 2.85 6.72 2.47
CA ILE A 41 3.43 5.43 2.07
C ILE A 41 2.67 4.32 2.77
N ALA A 42 2.07 3.41 2.00
CA ALA A 42 1.50 2.18 2.52
C ALA A 42 2.55 1.05 2.47
N GLN A 43 2.99 0.58 3.63
CA GLN A 43 3.86 -0.59 3.73
C GLN A 43 3.01 -1.84 4.00
N MET A 44 3.11 -2.84 3.12
CA MET A 44 2.54 -4.17 3.38
C MET A 44 3.67 -5.18 3.57
N THR A 45 3.59 -5.95 4.66
CA THR A 45 4.48 -7.10 4.88
C THR A 45 3.71 -8.37 4.53
N PRO A 46 4.10 -9.10 3.47
CA PRO A 46 3.43 -10.35 3.12
C PRO A 46 3.61 -11.37 4.25
N TRP A 47 2.49 -11.95 4.68
CA TRP A 47 2.46 -13.02 5.67
C TRP A 47 2.44 -14.37 4.95
N PHE A 48 3.48 -15.19 5.15
CA PHE A 48 3.59 -16.50 4.49
C PHE A 48 3.05 -17.69 5.29
N GLY A 49 2.46 -17.44 6.47
CA GLY A 49 1.96 -18.50 7.35
C GLY A 49 3.08 -19.34 7.98
N THR A 50 2.94 -19.65 9.26
CA THR A 50 3.64 -20.80 9.83
C THR A 50 2.86 -22.02 9.36
N ALA A 51 3.29 -22.66 8.27
CA ALA A 51 2.98 -24.08 8.14
C ALA A 51 3.50 -24.71 9.44
N PRO A 52 2.67 -25.41 10.25
CA PRO A 52 3.17 -26.06 11.45
C PRO A 52 4.37 -26.91 11.03
N ASP A 53 5.48 -26.75 11.72
CA ASP A 53 6.62 -27.64 11.54
C ASP A 53 6.10 -29.06 11.79
N PRO A 54 6.26 -29.99 10.84
CA PRO A 54 5.76 -31.35 11.01
C PRO A 54 6.44 -32.06 12.20
N GLU A 55 7.55 -31.51 12.71
CA GLU A 55 8.25 -32.00 13.91
C GLU A 55 7.64 -31.55 15.24
N SER A 56 6.92 -30.42 15.35
CA SER A 56 6.22 -30.06 16.61
C SER A 56 4.96 -30.87 16.87
N LEU A 57 4.43 -31.56 15.85
CA LEU A 57 3.29 -32.47 15.97
C LEU A 57 3.70 -33.86 16.52
N LEU A 58 5.00 -34.11 16.72
CA LEU A 58 5.53 -35.38 17.23
C LEU A 58 5.87 -35.35 18.74
N HIS A 59 5.55 -34.25 19.44
CA HIS A 59 5.72 -34.13 20.90
C HIS A 59 4.41 -33.89 21.63
#